data_AF-A0A086MKQ9-F1
#
_entry.id   AF-A0A086MKQ9-F1
#
_cell.length_a   1.000
_cell.length_b   1.000
_cell.length_c   1.000
_cell.angle_alpha   90.00
_cell.angle_beta   90.00
_cell.angle_gamma   90.00
#
_symmetry.space_group_name_H-M   'P 1'
#
loop_
_entity.id
_entity.type
_entity.pdbx_description
1 polymer ?
#
loop_
_entity_poly.entity_id
_entity_poly.type
_entity_poly.pdbx_seq_one_letter_code
_entity_poly.pdbx_strand_id
1 'polypeptide(L)'
;MGRDDCPVVADDIARARSTLLSLRVKIDSKGHDKVYGYGQALRHVASLISSAFDVLEADALNARGMTVDEMDLIYRDLFSSARRCRTFLQPRTQAFEMADNLVTACSILKNLYRMRFHEKKASGSQQIAAGDLAERFITLSQALCEQGATVAAVEWAAEERLAA
;
A
#
# COMPACT_ATOMS: atom_id res chain seq x y z
N MET A 1 -13.72 21.73 27.57
CA MET A 1 -13.28 21.71 26.16
C MET A 1 -12.09 20.76 26.10
N GLY A 2 -12.38 19.47 25.96
CA GLY A 2 -11.52 18.40 26.47
C GLY A 2 -10.87 17.58 25.36
N ARG A 3 -9.56 17.36 25.49
CA ARG A 3 -8.76 16.18 25.11
C ARG A 3 -9.32 15.23 24.01
N ASP A 4 -9.66 15.74 22.83
CA ASP A 4 -10.04 14.88 21.70
C ASP A 4 -8.84 14.41 20.85
N ASP A 5 -7.63 14.90 21.13
CA ASP A 5 -6.44 14.52 20.38
C ASP A 5 -5.63 13.43 21.11
N CYS A 6 -5.75 12.19 20.65
CA CYS A 6 -4.83 11.13 21.04
C CYS A 6 -3.47 11.39 20.36
N PRO A 7 -2.37 11.59 21.12
CA PRO A 7 -1.06 11.89 20.52
C PRO A 7 -0.56 10.80 19.57
N VAL A 8 -0.84 9.53 19.90
CA VAL A 8 -0.46 8.39 19.07
C VAL A 8 -1.16 8.41 17.71
N VAL A 9 -2.44 8.79 17.67
CA VAL A 9 -3.20 8.90 16.43
C VAL A 9 -2.66 10.06 15.59
N ALA A 10 -2.36 11.20 16.22
CA ALA A 10 -1.76 12.35 15.55
C ALA A 10 -0.40 12.01 14.92
N ASP A 11 0.46 11.29 15.65
CA ASP A 11 1.78 10.85 15.15
C ASP A 11 1.64 9.87 13.97
N ASP A 12 0.70 8.93 14.05
CA ASP A 12 0.44 7.98 12.96
C ASP A 12 -0.10 8.70 11.72
N ILE A 13 -0.99 9.69 11.87
CA ILE A 13 -1.50 10.55 10.80
C ILE A 13 -0.36 11.35 10.15
N ALA A 14 0.52 11.94 10.96
CA ALA A 14 1.67 12.70 10.46
C ALA A 14 2.64 11.79 9.68
N ARG A 15 2.92 10.59 10.19
CA ARG A 15 3.75 9.58 9.53
C ARG A 15 3.12 9.09 8.22
N ALA A 16 1.81 8.87 8.20
CA ALA A 16 1.07 8.47 7.01
C ALA A 16 1.14 9.56 5.92
N ARG A 17 0.93 10.83 6.29
CA ARG A 17 1.11 11.99 5.38
C ARG A 17 2.52 12.06 4.79
N SER A 18 3.53 11.96 5.65
CA SER A 18 4.93 11.98 5.22
C SER A 18 5.23 10.81 4.27
N THR A 19 4.77 9.60 4.60
CA THR A 19 4.94 8.42 3.74
C THR A 19 4.29 8.63 2.38
N LEU A 20 3.07 9.15 2.32
CA LEU A 20 2.36 9.38 1.06
C LEU A 20 3.12 10.37 0.16
N LEU A 21 3.65 11.45 0.73
CA LEU A 21 4.50 12.41 0.01
C LEU A 21 5.78 11.77 -0.52
N SER A 22 6.49 11.01 0.33
CA SER A 22 7.71 10.31 -0.09
C SER A 22 7.44 9.26 -1.17
N LEU A 23 6.33 8.53 -1.08
CA LEU A 23 5.92 7.55 -2.08
C LEU A 23 5.61 8.22 -3.42
N ARG A 24 4.91 9.36 -3.41
CA ARG A 24 4.63 10.12 -4.62
C ARG A 24 5.91 10.57 -5.32
N VAL A 25 6.84 11.19 -4.58
CA VAL A 25 8.17 11.56 -5.12
C VAL A 25 8.93 10.34 -5.63
N LYS A 26 8.87 9.21 -4.91
CA LYS A 26 9.48 7.95 -5.33
C LYS A 26 8.85 7.42 -6.62
N ILE A 27 7.55 7.56 -6.84
CA ILE A 27 6.86 7.06 -8.03
C ILE A 27 7.09 7.99 -9.22
N ASP A 28 6.96 9.31 -9.02
CA ASP A 28 7.15 10.32 -10.06
C ASP A 28 8.58 10.32 -10.64
N SER A 29 9.56 9.82 -9.88
CA SER A 29 10.96 9.68 -10.31
C SER A 29 11.29 8.33 -10.97
N LYS A 30 10.30 7.45 -11.19
CA LYS A 30 10.50 6.10 -11.74
C LYS A 30 9.82 5.94 -13.09
N GLY A 31 10.45 5.11 -13.93
CA GLY A 31 9.88 4.70 -15.22
C GLY A 31 8.72 3.73 -15.06
N HIS A 32 7.98 3.54 -16.15
CA HIS A 32 6.75 2.74 -16.20
C HIS A 32 6.91 1.32 -15.66
N ASP A 33 7.97 0.59 -16.03
CA ASP A 33 8.22 -0.80 -15.59
C ASP A 33 8.30 -0.92 -14.07
N LYS A 34 8.85 0.10 -13.41
CA LYS A 34 8.97 0.10 -11.96
C LYS A 34 7.63 0.35 -11.27
N VAL A 35 6.80 1.23 -11.84
CA VAL A 35 5.43 1.47 -11.39
C VAL A 35 4.59 0.20 -11.55
N TYR A 36 4.74 -0.51 -12.67
CA TYR A 36 4.15 -1.83 -12.89
C TYR A 36 4.55 -2.83 -11.80
N GLY A 37 5.85 -2.91 -11.49
CA GLY A 37 6.36 -3.76 -10.41
C GLY A 37 5.76 -3.47 -9.05
N TYR A 38 5.47 -2.19 -8.73
CA TYR A 38 4.75 -1.83 -7.51
C TYR A 38 3.29 -2.30 -7.53
N GLY A 39 2.60 -2.16 -8.67
CA GLY A 39 1.23 -2.66 -8.84
C GLY A 39 1.12 -4.17 -8.65
N GLN A 40 2.03 -4.94 -9.24
CA GLN A 40 2.07 -6.40 -9.07
C GLN A 40 2.35 -6.80 -7.63
N ALA A 41 3.30 -6.13 -6.97
CA ALA A 41 3.59 -6.38 -5.56
C ALA A 41 2.40 -6.04 -4.66
N LEU A 42 1.63 -4.99 -4.97
CA LEU A 42 0.40 -4.64 -4.23
C LEU A 42 -0.65 -5.74 -4.34
N ARG A 43 -0.95 -6.21 -5.55
CA ARG A 43 -1.89 -7.32 -5.78
C ARG A 43 -1.43 -8.59 -5.09
N HIS A 44 -0.14 -8.92 -5.19
CA HIS A 44 0.42 -10.08 -4.50
C HIS A 44 0.22 -10.02 -2.98
N VAL A 45 0.55 -8.89 -2.34
CA VAL A 45 0.34 -8.73 -0.90
C VAL A 45 -1.14 -8.75 -0.54
N ALA A 46 -2.01 -8.16 -1.36
CA ALA A 46 -3.45 -8.20 -1.14
C ALA A 46 -4.04 -9.61 -1.27
N SER A 47 -3.56 -10.42 -2.22
CA SER A 47 -3.95 -11.82 -2.37
C SER A 47 -3.53 -12.67 -1.16
N LEU A 48 -2.36 -12.41 -0.58
CA LEU A 48 -1.93 -13.04 0.68
C LEU A 48 -2.85 -12.67 1.85
N ILE A 49 -3.23 -11.39 1.97
CA ILE A 49 -4.18 -10.94 3.00
C ILE A 49 -5.56 -11.57 2.76
N SER A 50 -6.06 -11.53 1.53
CA SER A 50 -7.33 -12.12 1.11
C SER A 50 -7.42 -13.59 1.50
N SER A 51 -6.37 -14.36 1.24
CA SER A 51 -6.29 -15.78 1.60
C SER A 51 -6.23 -16.01 3.12
N ALA A 52 -5.51 -15.16 3.86
CA ALA A 52 -5.32 -15.31 5.30
C ALA A 52 -6.55 -14.90 6.12
N PHE A 53 -7.37 -13.97 5.61
CA PHE A 53 -8.52 -13.39 6.33
C PHE A 53 -9.87 -13.68 5.67
N ASP A 54 -9.90 -14.52 4.64
CA ASP A 54 -11.12 -14.92 3.91
C ASP A 54 -11.96 -13.72 3.42
N VAL A 55 -11.28 -12.74 2.81
CA VAL A 55 -11.91 -11.58 2.17
C VAL A 55 -11.61 -11.55 0.68
N LEU A 56 -12.35 -10.75 -0.10
CA LEU A 56 -12.01 -10.51 -1.50
C LEU A 56 -10.70 -9.73 -1.63
N GLU A 57 -9.90 -10.01 -2.67
CA GLU A 57 -8.65 -9.26 -2.92
C GLU A 57 -8.89 -7.75 -3.05
N ALA A 58 -10.01 -7.36 -3.69
CA ALA A 58 -10.42 -5.97 -3.79
C ALA A 58 -10.68 -5.34 -2.41
N ASP A 59 -11.28 -6.10 -1.48
CA ASP A 59 -11.50 -5.63 -0.11
C ASP A 59 -10.18 -5.54 0.65
N ALA A 60 -9.26 -6.49 0.43
CA ALA A 60 -7.91 -6.43 0.99
C ALA A 60 -7.11 -5.20 0.49
N LEU A 61 -7.21 -4.84 -0.79
CA LEU A 61 -6.59 -3.64 -1.37
C LEU A 61 -7.18 -2.34 -0.83
N ASN A 62 -8.44 -2.36 -0.42
CA ASN A 62 -9.19 -1.20 0.09
C ASN A 62 -9.29 -1.16 1.62
N ALA A 63 -8.75 -2.17 2.31
CA ALA A 63 -8.89 -2.41 3.75
C ALA A 63 -10.38 -2.36 4.19
N ARG A 64 -11.23 -3.12 3.50
CA ARG A 64 -12.67 -3.30 3.77
C ARG A 64 -12.97 -4.74 4.17
N GLY A 65 -14.21 -4.99 4.61
CA GLY A 65 -14.67 -6.34 4.98
C GLY A 65 -14.09 -6.90 6.28
N MET A 66 -13.26 -6.14 7.00
CA MET A 66 -12.54 -6.61 8.19
C MET A 66 -12.94 -5.88 9.47
N THR A 67 -12.81 -6.59 10.58
CA THR A 67 -12.92 -6.06 11.94
C THR A 67 -11.72 -5.19 12.30
N VAL A 68 -11.85 -4.42 13.39
CA VAL A 68 -10.75 -3.56 13.85
C VAL A 68 -9.54 -4.36 14.31
N ASP A 69 -9.76 -5.52 14.93
CA ASP A 69 -8.68 -6.36 15.44
C ASP A 69 -7.90 -7.02 14.30
N GLU A 70 -8.59 -7.47 13.24
CA GLU A 70 -7.95 -7.96 12.01
C GLU A 70 -7.13 -6.86 11.33
N MET A 71 -7.65 -5.63 11.27
CA MET A 71 -6.90 -4.50 10.70
C MET A 71 -5.59 -4.23 11.46
N ASP A 72 -5.60 -4.32 12.79
CA ASP A 72 -4.39 -4.15 13.60
C ASP A 72 -3.40 -5.31 13.43
N LEU A 73 -3.90 -6.55 13.32
CA LEU A 73 -3.07 -7.73 13.02
C LEU A 73 -2.37 -7.59 11.66
N ILE A 74 -3.12 -7.23 10.60
CA ILE A 74 -2.58 -7.02 9.25
C ILE A 74 -1.56 -5.88 9.26
N TYR A 75 -1.85 -4.77 9.93
CA TYR A 75 -0.89 -3.67 10.08
C TYR A 75 0.45 -4.15 10.66
N ARG A 76 0.42 -4.94 11.75
CA ARG A 76 1.63 -5.45 12.42
C ARG A 76 2.39 -6.44 11.53
N ASP A 77 1.69 -7.30 10.81
CA ASP A 77 2.32 -8.24 9.88
C ASP A 77 2.97 -7.49 8.71
N LEU A 78 2.25 -6.56 8.06
CA LEU A 78 2.78 -5.73 6.98
C LEU A 78 3.99 -4.89 7.43
N PHE A 79 3.96 -4.35 8.65
CA PHE A 79 5.10 -3.64 9.23
C PHE A 79 6.33 -4.56 9.36
N SER A 80 6.12 -5.78 9.86
CA SER A 80 7.18 -6.78 10.02
C SER A 80 7.71 -7.29 8.68
N SER A 81 6.81 -7.55 7.72
CA SER A 81 7.13 -7.95 6.35
C SER A 81 7.91 -6.88 5.59
N ALA A 82 7.52 -5.60 5.71
CA ALA A 82 8.30 -4.49 5.17
C ALA A 82 9.72 -4.43 5.77
N ARG A 83 9.84 -4.62 7.10
CA ARG A 83 11.15 -4.64 7.78
C ARG A 83 12.01 -5.79 7.30
N ARG A 84 11.45 -6.99 7.12
CA ARG A 84 12.15 -8.16 6.57
C ARG A 84 12.59 -7.91 5.13
N CYS A 85 11.70 -7.42 4.26
CA CYS A 85 12.06 -7.16 2.87
C CYS A 85 13.20 -6.13 2.73
N ARG A 86 13.29 -5.15 3.64
CA ARG A 86 14.40 -4.18 3.65
C ARG A 86 15.78 -4.80 3.85
N THR A 87 15.90 -5.97 4.49
CA THR A 87 17.21 -6.62 4.66
C THR A 87 17.80 -7.12 3.34
N PHE A 88 16.97 -7.23 2.30
CA PHE A 88 17.36 -7.65 0.96
C PHE A 88 17.63 -6.47 0.01
N LEU A 89 17.54 -5.22 0.48
CA LEU A 89 17.85 -4.02 -0.31
C LEU A 89 19.36 -3.76 -0.43
N GLN A 90 20.13 -4.81 -0.67
CA GLN A 90 21.55 -4.67 -0.98
C GLN A 90 21.71 -4.40 -2.49
N PRO A 91 22.41 -3.30 -2.86
CA PRO A 91 22.69 -3.00 -4.26
C PRO A 91 23.36 -4.20 -4.95
N ARG A 92 22.93 -4.52 -6.19
CA ARG A 92 23.46 -5.60 -7.05
C ARG A 92 23.04 -7.04 -6.70
N THR A 93 22.06 -7.23 -5.83
CA THR A 93 21.45 -8.55 -5.64
C THR A 93 20.30 -8.76 -6.63
N GLN A 94 20.13 -9.99 -7.13
CA GLN A 94 19.01 -10.35 -8.02
C GLN A 94 17.64 -10.12 -7.35
N ALA A 95 17.59 -10.19 -6.01
CA ALA A 95 16.38 -9.98 -5.22
C ALA A 95 16.05 -8.50 -4.96
N PHE A 96 16.94 -7.55 -5.30
CA PHE A 96 16.79 -6.14 -4.95
C PHE A 96 15.46 -5.54 -5.45
N GLU A 97 15.15 -5.75 -6.73
CA GLU A 97 13.96 -5.16 -7.36
C GLU A 97 12.66 -5.70 -6.74
N MET A 98 12.60 -7.02 -6.54
CA MET A 98 11.46 -7.66 -5.88
C MET A 98 11.29 -7.18 -4.43
N ALA A 99 12.39 -7.10 -3.68
CA ALA A 99 12.38 -6.60 -2.31
C ALA A 99 11.92 -5.14 -2.25
N ASP A 100 12.38 -4.27 -3.14
CA ASP A 100 11.96 -2.88 -3.20
C ASP A 100 10.47 -2.73 -3.55
N ASN A 101 9.97 -3.57 -4.46
CA ASN A 101 8.55 -3.60 -4.81
C ASN A 101 7.69 -4.04 -3.62
N LEU A 102 8.07 -5.12 -2.94
CA LEU A 102 7.37 -5.62 -1.75
C LEU A 102 7.43 -4.65 -0.57
N VAL A 103 8.57 -3.99 -0.32
CA VAL A 103 8.68 -2.95 0.71
C VAL A 103 7.72 -1.79 0.40
N THR A 104 7.61 -1.40 -0.86
CA THR A 104 6.72 -0.32 -1.31
C THR A 104 5.27 -0.72 -1.12
N ALA A 105 4.86 -1.90 -1.59
CA ALA A 105 3.53 -2.44 -1.43
C ALA A 105 3.12 -2.56 0.04
N CYS A 106 3.96 -3.19 0.87
CA CYS A 106 3.71 -3.31 2.32
C CYS A 106 3.65 -1.93 2.99
N SER A 107 4.42 -0.95 2.51
CA SER A 107 4.39 0.40 3.07
C SER A 107 3.11 1.17 2.74
N ILE A 108 2.56 0.98 1.55
CA ILE A 108 1.25 1.52 1.17
C ILE A 108 0.17 0.87 2.03
N LEU A 109 0.08 -0.46 2.00
CA LEU A 109 -0.98 -1.19 2.68
C LEU A 109 -0.91 -1.01 4.20
N LYS A 110 0.26 -1.08 4.85
CA LYS A 110 0.29 -0.89 6.32
C LYS A 110 -0.26 0.47 6.74
N ASN A 111 0.01 1.54 5.97
CA ASN A 111 -0.49 2.87 6.30
C ASN A 111 -2.00 2.96 6.03
N LEU A 112 -2.48 2.38 4.94
CA LEU A 112 -3.92 2.26 4.66
C LEU A 112 -4.65 1.57 5.81
N TYR A 113 -4.20 0.37 6.21
CA TYR A 113 -4.82 -0.40 7.29
C TYR A 113 -4.78 0.33 8.62
N ARG A 114 -3.66 1.01 8.93
CA ARG A 114 -3.56 1.82 10.14
C ARG A 114 -4.52 3.01 10.13
N MET A 115 -4.70 3.66 8.98
CA MET A 115 -5.64 4.78 8.85
C MET A 115 -7.10 4.31 8.96
N ARG A 116 -7.47 3.16 8.37
CA ARG A 116 -8.80 2.56 8.55
C ARG A 116 -9.06 2.14 10.00
N PHE A 117 -8.06 1.58 10.67
CA PHE A 117 -8.14 1.29 12.11
C PHE A 117 -8.48 2.56 12.90
N HIS A 118 -7.75 3.67 12.64
CA HIS A 118 -7.96 4.93 13.33
C HIS A 118 -9.30 5.59 12.96
N GLU A 119 -9.73 5.52 11.71
CA GLU A 119 -11.06 5.99 11.29
C GLU A 119 -12.20 5.28 12.06
N LYS A 120 -12.01 4.01 12.44
CA LYS A 120 -12.99 3.25 13.24
C LYS A 120 -12.91 3.49 14.74
N LYS A 121 -11.79 4.02 15.27
CA LYS A 121 -11.52 4.08 16.72
C LYS A 121 -11.32 5.49 17.28
N ALA A 122 -10.80 6.41 16.47
CA ALA A 122 -10.63 7.80 16.85
C ALA A 122 -11.97 8.54 16.76
N SER A 123 -12.01 9.76 17.31
CA SER A 123 -13.17 10.65 17.28
C SER A 123 -12.81 11.99 16.64
N GLY A 124 -13.84 12.76 16.27
CA GLY A 124 -13.71 14.15 15.86
C GLY A 124 -12.81 14.35 14.64
N SER A 125 -11.90 15.32 14.73
CA SER A 125 -10.99 15.70 13.64
C SER A 125 -10.02 14.60 13.25
N GLN A 126 -9.58 13.78 14.21
CA GLN A 126 -8.62 12.69 13.97
C GLN A 126 -9.24 11.56 13.16
N GLN A 127 -10.51 11.23 13.43
CA GLN A 127 -11.27 10.26 12.64
C GLN A 127 -11.36 10.69 11.17
N ILE A 128 -11.76 11.95 10.94
CA ILE A 128 -11.90 12.51 9.58
C ILE A 128 -10.55 12.50 8.86
N ALA A 129 -9.49 12.98 9.51
CA ALA A 129 -8.15 13.01 8.93
C ALA A 129 -7.59 11.61 8.61
N ALA A 130 -7.91 10.61 9.42
CA ALA A 130 -7.54 9.22 9.15
C ALA A 130 -8.31 8.67 7.94
N GLY A 131 -9.63 8.91 7.86
CA GLY A 131 -10.46 8.53 6.70
C GLY A 131 -9.95 9.14 5.40
N ASP A 132 -9.68 10.45 5.39
CA ASP A 132 -9.15 11.15 4.21
C ASP A 132 -7.81 10.57 3.73
N LEU A 133 -6.93 10.18 4.66
CA LEU A 133 -5.65 9.55 4.30
C LEU A 133 -5.84 8.13 3.80
N ALA A 134 -6.75 7.35 4.39
CA ALA A 134 -7.09 6.03 3.91
C ALA A 134 -7.56 6.09 2.44
N GLU A 135 -8.46 7.01 2.10
CA GLU A 135 -8.93 7.19 0.73
C GLU A 135 -7.78 7.56 -0.23
N ARG A 136 -6.85 8.42 0.20
CA ARG A 136 -5.68 8.76 -0.65
C ARG A 136 -4.74 7.56 -0.88
N PHE A 137 -4.56 6.70 0.12
CA PHE A 137 -3.79 5.46 -0.08
C PHE A 137 -4.52 4.48 -0.99
N ILE A 138 -5.86 4.43 -0.94
CA ILE A 138 -6.67 3.63 -1.87
C ILE A 138 -6.51 4.14 -3.29
N THR A 139 -6.65 5.45 -3.52
CA THR A 139 -6.44 6.03 -4.85
C THR A 139 -5.05 5.72 -5.38
N LEU A 140 -4.02 5.81 -4.53
CA LEU A 140 -2.66 5.45 -4.90
C LEU A 140 -2.52 3.96 -5.24
N SER A 141 -3.06 3.06 -4.42
CA SER A 141 -2.95 1.61 -4.65
C SER A 141 -3.68 1.20 -5.93
N GLN A 142 -4.87 1.75 -6.18
CA GLN A 142 -5.65 1.55 -7.40
C GLN A 142 -4.90 2.06 -8.62
N ALA A 143 -4.39 3.29 -8.59
CA ALA A 143 -3.63 3.85 -9.70
C ALA A 143 -2.39 3.00 -10.05
N LEU A 144 -1.66 2.50 -9.06
CA LEU A 144 -0.52 1.61 -9.28
C LEU A 144 -0.94 0.26 -9.85
N CYS A 145 -2.06 -0.31 -9.38
CA CYS A 145 -2.60 -1.57 -9.88
C CYS A 145 -3.15 -1.45 -11.31
N GLU A 146 -3.76 -0.32 -11.66
CA GLU A 146 -4.31 -0.04 -12.99
C GLU A 146 -3.21 0.30 -14.00
N GLN A 147 -2.28 1.18 -13.64
CA GLN A 147 -1.11 1.48 -14.49
C GLN A 147 -0.27 0.23 -14.73
N GLY A 148 -0.20 -0.68 -13.74
CA GLY A 148 0.34 -2.02 -13.94
C GLY A 148 -0.45 -2.83 -15.00
N ALA A 149 -1.78 -2.82 -14.98
CA ALA A 149 -2.56 -3.58 -15.96
C ALA A 149 -2.43 -3.05 -17.41
N THR A 150 -2.35 -1.73 -17.60
CA THR A 150 -2.31 -1.11 -18.93
C THR A 150 -1.00 -1.41 -19.68
N VAL A 151 0.13 -1.54 -18.98
CA VAL A 151 1.44 -1.80 -19.61
C VAL A 151 1.51 -3.21 -20.22
N ALA A 152 0.97 -4.23 -19.53
CA ALA A 152 0.90 -5.58 -20.07
C ALA A 152 0.11 -5.65 -21.40
N ALA A 153 -0.94 -4.83 -21.55
CA ALA A 153 -1.71 -4.76 -22.78
C ALA A 153 -0.97 -4.05 -23.93
N VAL A 154 -0.13 -3.04 -23.62
CA VAL A 154 0.62 -2.28 -24.63
C VAL A 154 1.87 -3.03 -25.10
N GLU A 155 2.59 -3.69 -24.20
CA GLU A 155 3.74 -4.54 -24.56
C GLU A 155 3.31 -5.77 -25.37
N TRP A 156 2.20 -6.42 -24.99
CA TRP A 156 1.61 -7.51 -25.77
C TRP A 156 1.21 -7.08 -27.19
N ALA A 157 0.58 -5.91 -27.34
CA ALA A 157 0.21 -5.36 -28.64
C ALA A 157 1.43 -4.91 -29.49
N ALA A 158 2.56 -4.57 -28.85
CA ALA A 158 3.81 -4.25 -29.53
C ALA A 158 4.56 -5.52 -29.98
N GLU A 159 4.56 -6.57 -29.16
CA GLU A 159 5.13 -7.88 -29.49
C GLU A 159 4.33 -8.57 -30.61
N GLU A 160 3.00 -8.52 -30.61
CA GLU A 160 2.17 -9.05 -31.70
C GLU A 160 2.43 -8.33 -33.04
N ARG A 161 2.72 -7.02 -33.02
CA ARG A 161 3.08 -6.27 -34.24
C ARG A 161 4.49 -6.57 -34.75
N LEU A 162 5.41 -6.95 -33.87
CA LEU A 162 6.77 -7.33 -34.25
C LEU A 162 6.85 -8.80 -34.70
N ALA A 163 5.85 -9.60 -34.34
CA ALA A 163 5.71 -11.00 -34.74
C ALA A 163 4.81 -11.22 -35.99
N ALA A 164 4.23 -10.15 -36.56
CA ALA A 164 3.42 -10.16 -37.78
C ALA A 164 4.17 -9.56 -38.97
#